data_AF-A0A914BJ99-F1
#
_entry.id   AF-A0A914BJ99-F1
#
_cell.length_a   1.000
_cell.length_b   1.000
_cell.length_c   1.000
_cell.angle_alpha   90.00
_cell.angle_beta   90.00
_cell.angle_gamma   90.00
#
_symmetry.space_group_name_H-M   'P 1'
#
loop_
_entity.id
_entity.type
_entity.pdbx_description
1 polymer ?
#
loop_
_entity_poly.entity_id
_entity_poly.type
_entity_poly.pdbx_seq_one_letter_code
_entity_poly.pdbx_strand_id
1 'polypeptide(L)'
;MSAQSNESWRMNSPELIQQMALLAWLNKKEDGDSFYKLVSTARVWYELYQRVSHSDEIDAYKAETILAIASYVKTHPRASQDEMAKEIGKQIQTFAAKVEAL
;
A
#
# COMPACT_ATOMS: atom_id res chain seq x y z
N MET A 1 -2.53 18.40 -32.85
CA MET A 1 -3.10 17.77 -31.64
C MET A 1 -3.09 16.24 -31.80
N SER A 2 -1.91 15.60 -31.82
CA SER A 2 -1.79 14.18 -32.21
C SER A 2 -0.86 13.32 -31.33
N ALA A 3 -0.23 13.89 -30.30
CA ALA A 3 0.60 13.13 -29.36
C ALA A 3 -0.16 12.68 -28.11
N GLN A 4 -1.15 13.44 -27.66
CA GLN A 4 -1.86 13.23 -26.39
C GLN A 4 -2.87 12.07 -26.42
N SER A 5 -3.36 11.68 -27.60
CA SER A 5 -4.27 10.55 -27.76
C SER A 5 -3.58 9.20 -27.67
N ASN A 6 -2.28 9.10 -27.99
CA ASN A 6 -1.58 7.81 -27.97
C ASN A 6 -1.30 7.29 -26.56
N GLU A 7 -1.07 8.17 -25.57
CA GLU A 7 -0.78 7.73 -24.21
C GLU A 7 -2.02 7.17 -23.49
N SER A 8 -3.21 7.70 -23.79
CA SER A 8 -4.48 7.23 -23.21
C SER A 8 -4.84 5.79 -23.58
N TRP A 9 -4.26 5.23 -24.65
CA TRP A 9 -4.50 3.86 -25.11
C TRP A 9 -3.40 2.89 -24.67
N ARG A 10 -2.32 3.37 -24.04
CA ARG A 10 -1.23 2.51 -23.57
C ARG A 10 -1.63 1.87 -22.24
N MET A 11 -1.84 0.56 -22.29
CA MET A 11 -2.04 -0.26 -21.09
C MET A 11 -0.70 -0.47 -20.38
N ASN A 12 -0.71 -0.49 -19.04
CA ASN A 12 0.45 -0.96 -18.30
C ASN A 12 0.63 -2.49 -18.49
N SER A 13 1.83 -3.01 -18.19
CA SER A 13 2.15 -4.42 -18.47
C SER A 13 1.19 -5.41 -17.79
N PRO A 14 0.77 -5.23 -16.52
CA PRO A 14 -0.24 -6.07 -15.89
C PRO A 14 -1.61 -6.04 -16.58
N GLU A 15 -2.09 -4.85 -16.96
CA GLU A 15 -3.35 -4.69 -17.69
C GLU A 15 -3.30 -5.36 -19.07
N LEU A 16 -2.19 -5.21 -19.79
CA LEU A 16 -2.00 -5.83 -21.09
C LEU A 16 -2.04 -7.37 -21.00
N ILE A 17 -1.37 -7.96 -20.01
CA ILE A 17 -1.36 -9.41 -19.79
C ILE A 17 -2.76 -9.93 -19.47
N GLN A 18 -3.53 -9.21 -18.65
CA GLN A 18 -4.91 -9.56 -18.35
C GLN A 18 -5.83 -9.49 -19.58
N GLN A 19 -5.68 -8.45 -20.41
CA GLN A 19 -6.43 -8.30 -21.66
C GLN A 19 -6.09 -9.41 -22.66
N MET A 20 -4.82 -9.80 -22.77
CA MET A 20 -4.39 -10.93 -23.58
C MET A 20 -4.99 -12.25 -23.07
N ALA A 21 -5.01 -12.46 -21.76
CA ALA A 21 -5.59 -13.66 -21.17
C ALA A 21 -7.11 -13.74 -21.39
N LEU A 22 -7.82 -12.63 -21.21
CA LEU A 22 -9.25 -12.52 -21.48
C LEU A 22 -9.57 -12.80 -22.96
N LEU A 23 -8.77 -12.25 -23.88
CA LEU A 23 -8.91 -12.51 -25.32
C LEU A 23 -8.69 -13.99 -25.65
N ALA A 24 -7.68 -14.64 -25.04
CA ALA A 24 -7.44 -16.07 -25.23
C ALA A 24 -8.63 -16.92 -24.74
N TRP A 25 -9.22 -16.56 -23.60
CA TRP A 25 -10.42 -17.19 -23.05
C TRP A 25 -11.65 -17.01 -23.96
N LEU A 26 -11.93 -15.78 -24.41
CA LEU A 26 -13.06 -15.47 -25.30
C LEU A 26 -12.97 -16.21 -26.64
N ASN A 27 -11.75 -16.37 -27.17
CA ASN A 27 -11.50 -17.10 -28.41
C ASN A 27 -11.50 -18.63 -28.23
N LYS A 28 -11.87 -19.15 -27.05
CA LYS A 28 -11.89 -20.59 -26.71
C LYS A 28 -10.60 -21.32 -27.09
N LYS A 29 -9.44 -20.66 -26.97
CA LYS A 29 -8.17 -21.38 -27.06
C LYS A 29 -8.12 -22.41 -25.93
N GLU A 30 -7.63 -23.61 -26.21
CA GLU A 30 -7.62 -24.74 -25.26
C GLU A 30 -7.07 -24.36 -23.88
N ASP A 31 -6.12 -23.43 -23.81
CA ASP A 31 -5.48 -22.98 -22.56
C ASP A 31 -5.92 -21.59 -22.06
N GLY A 32 -6.87 -20.92 -22.73
CA GLY A 32 -7.26 -19.54 -22.41
C GLY A 32 -7.87 -19.37 -21.02
N ASP A 33 -8.67 -20.34 -20.57
CA ASP A 33 -9.28 -20.36 -19.23
C ASP A 33 -8.23 -20.56 -18.13
N SER A 34 -7.31 -21.49 -18.33
CA SER A 34 -6.21 -21.77 -17.41
C SER A 34 -5.29 -20.56 -17.27
N PHE A 35 -4.95 -19.90 -18.37
CA PHE A 35 -4.08 -18.72 -18.36
C PHE A 35 -4.76 -17.50 -17.70
N TYR A 36 -6.03 -17.24 -18.01
CA TYR A 36 -6.79 -16.17 -17.35
C TYR A 36 -6.90 -16.39 -15.84
N LYS A 37 -7.28 -17.61 -15.41
CA LYS A 37 -7.35 -17.97 -14.00
C LYS A 37 -6.00 -17.77 -13.29
N LEU A 38 -4.89 -18.18 -13.91
CA LEU A 38 -3.56 -18.03 -13.34
C LEU A 38 -3.19 -16.55 -13.15
N VAL A 39 -3.37 -15.72 -14.18
CA VAL A 39 -3.05 -14.28 -14.12
C VAL A 39 -3.90 -13.58 -13.06
N SER A 40 -5.21 -13.83 -13.04
CA SER A 40 -6.10 -13.24 -12.03
C SER A 40 -5.78 -13.70 -10.61
N THR A 41 -5.47 -14.99 -10.43
CA THR A 41 -5.09 -15.54 -9.12
C THR A 41 -3.79 -14.91 -8.63
N ALA A 42 -2.75 -14.84 -9.46
CA ALA A 42 -1.48 -14.23 -9.10
C ALA A 42 -1.65 -12.75 -8.71
N ARG A 43 -2.49 -11.99 -9.44
CA ARG A 43 -2.78 -10.59 -9.12
C ARG A 43 -3.49 -10.45 -7.78
N VAL A 44 -4.52 -11.25 -7.51
CA VAL A 44 -5.23 -11.23 -6.22
C VAL A 44 -4.27 -11.58 -5.08
N TRP A 45 -3.38 -12.56 -5.28
CA TRP A 45 -2.42 -12.97 -4.27
C TRP A 45 -1.36 -11.90 -3.99
N TYR A 46 -0.89 -11.22 -5.03
CA TYR A 46 0.01 -10.06 -4.89
C TYR A 46 -0.66 -8.92 -4.11
N GLU A 47 -1.91 -8.56 -4.44
CA GLU A 47 -2.66 -7.52 -3.73
C GLU A 47 -2.91 -7.87 -2.26
N LEU A 48 -3.25 -9.13 -1.98
CA LEU A 48 -3.45 -9.60 -0.61
C LEU A 48 -2.14 -9.61 0.18
N TYR A 49 -1.04 -10.07 -0.43
CA TYR A 49 0.29 -10.01 0.18
C TYR A 49 0.69 -8.57 0.52
N GLN A 50 0.55 -7.65 -0.44
CA GLN A 50 0.86 -6.24 -0.20
C GLN A 50 0.00 -5.66 0.92
N ARG A 51 -1.32 -5.91 0.92
CA ARG A 51 -2.22 -5.42 1.98
C ARG A 51 -1.88 -5.97 3.37
N VAL A 52 -1.50 -7.24 3.47
CA VAL A 52 -1.09 -7.85 4.74
C VAL A 52 0.25 -7.27 5.20
N SER A 53 1.26 -7.21 4.32
CA SER A 53 2.57 -6.65 4.65
C SER A 53 2.50 -5.17 5.04
N HIS A 54 1.71 -4.37 4.33
CA HIS A 54 1.50 -2.95 4.69
C HIS A 54 0.74 -2.80 6.00
N SER A 55 -0.18 -3.73 6.33
CA SER A 55 -0.84 -3.75 7.64
C SER A 55 0.16 -3.99 8.77
N ASP A 56 1.10 -4.92 8.58
CA ASP A 56 2.16 -5.20 9.56
C ASP A 56 3.10 -4.00 9.75
N GLU A 57 3.45 -3.30 8.66
CA GLU A 57 4.29 -2.09 8.73
C GLU A 57 3.58 -0.92 9.42
N ILE A 58 2.28 -0.72 9.15
CA ILE A 58 1.47 0.28 9.85
C ILE A 58 1.40 -0.01 11.36
N ASP A 59 1.21 -1.27 11.74
CA ASP A 59 1.15 -1.66 13.15
C ASP A 59 2.51 -1.55 13.84
N ALA A 60 3.61 -1.79 13.13
CA ALA A 60 4.96 -1.51 13.62
C ALA A 60 5.17 -0.01 13.88
N TYR A 61 4.77 0.87 12.96
CA TYR A 61 4.87 2.32 13.15
C TYR A 61 3.99 2.81 14.32
N LYS A 62 2.79 2.24 14.51
CA LYS A 62 1.96 2.57 15.69
C LYS A 62 2.68 2.19 16.98
N ALA A 63 3.25 0.99 17.05
CA ALA A 63 3.98 0.53 18.23
C ALA A 63 5.19 1.42 18.54
N GLU A 64 5.95 1.83 17.52
CA GLU A 64 7.07 2.75 17.65
C GLU A 64 6.63 4.11 18.22
N THR A 65 5.54 4.69 17.70
CA THR A 65 5.00 5.97 18.18
C THR A 65 4.53 5.89 19.63
N ILE A 66 3.81 4.82 20.00
CA ILE A 66 3.37 4.60 21.38
C ILE A 66 4.58 4.48 22.32
N LEU A 67 5.61 3.73 21.91
CA LEU A 67 6.83 3.55 22.69
C LEU A 67 7.59 4.88 22.87
N ALA A 68 7.68 5.70 21.82
CA ALA A 68 8.31 7.01 21.88
C ALA A 68 7.58 7.95 22.85
N ILE A 69 6.24 8.00 22.79
CA ILE A 69 5.42 8.78 23.72
C ILE A 69 5.60 8.28 25.15
N ALA A 70 5.49 6.96 25.37
CA ALA A 70 5.65 6.38 26.70
C ALA A 70 7.05 6.65 27.29
N SER A 71 8.08 6.59 26.45
CA SER A 71 9.46 6.91 26.84
C SER A 71 9.62 8.39 27.21
N TYR A 72 8.98 9.28 26.47
CA TYR A 72 8.98 10.70 26.77
C TYR A 72 8.31 11.00 28.12
N VAL A 73 7.12 10.45 28.36
CA VAL A 73 6.41 10.59 29.64
C VAL A 73 7.27 10.08 30.81
N LYS A 74 7.93 8.94 30.64
CA LYS A 74 8.79 8.33 31.66
C LYS A 74 10.01 9.20 31.99
N THR A 75 10.61 9.84 30.98
CA THR A 75 11.82 10.66 31.14
C THR A 75 11.53 12.10 31.56
N HIS A 76 10.30 12.58 31.30
CA HIS A 76 9.86 13.94 31.63
C HIS A 76 8.64 13.93 32.55
N PRO A 77 8.73 13.36 33.78
CA PRO A 77 7.58 13.18 34.68
C PRO A 77 6.98 14.49 35.22
N ARG A 78 7.66 15.62 34.98
CA ARG A 78 7.22 16.97 35.37
C ARG A 78 6.84 17.86 34.18
N ALA A 79 6.79 17.30 32.97
CA ALA A 79 6.35 18.05 31.80
C ALA A 79 4.95 18.63 32.04
N SER A 80 4.80 19.90 31.67
CA SER A 80 3.48 20.54 31.62
C SER A 80 2.60 19.87 30.57
N GLN A 81 1.28 20.06 30.68
CA GLN A 81 0.34 19.51 29.69
C GLN A 81 0.63 20.02 28.26
N ASP A 82 1.04 21.29 28.13
CA ASP A 82 1.40 21.89 26.83
C ASP A 82 2.65 21.23 26.22
N GLU A 83 3.69 21.01 27.01
CA GLU A 83 4.92 20.35 26.55
C GLU A 83 4.64 18.90 26.12
N MET A 84 3.79 18.22 26.88
CA MET A 84 3.39 16.84 26.60
C MET A 84 2.51 16.74 25.36
N ALA A 85 1.54 17.64 25.19
CA ALA A 85 0.71 17.71 23.99
C ALA A 85 1.55 18.02 22.74
N LYS A 86 2.55 18.90 22.87
CA LYS A 86 3.47 19.24 21.77
C LYS A 86 4.30 18.03 21.33
N GLU A 87 4.87 17.28 22.27
CA GLU A 87 5.65 16.08 21.91
C GLU A 87 4.76 14.97 21.34
N ILE A 88 3.59 14.71 21.94
CA ILE A 88 2.62 13.75 21.40
C ILE A 88 2.22 14.13 19.97
N GLY A 89 1.91 15.41 19.72
CA GLY A 89 1.57 15.92 18.40
C GLY A 89 2.70 15.71 17.38
N LYS A 90 3.95 15.94 17.77
CA LYS A 90 5.14 15.67 16.94
C LYS A 90 5.28 14.18 16.61
N GLN A 91 5.09 13.30 17.59
CA GLN A 91 5.18 11.85 17.38
C GLN A 91 4.06 11.35 16.46
N ILE A 92 2.84 11.89 16.58
CA ILE A 92 1.71 11.59 15.68
C ILE A 92 1.98 12.10 14.26
N GLN A 93 2.54 13.30 14.09
CA GLN A 93 2.93 13.79 12.75
C GLN A 93 4.00 12.90 12.12
N THR A 94 4.95 12.42 12.90
CA THR A 94 6.00 11.49 12.43
C THR A 94 5.39 10.16 11.99
N PHE A 95 4.41 9.64 12.73
CA PHE A 95 3.64 8.47 12.34
C PHE A 95 2.89 8.69 11.01
N ALA A 96 2.15 9.79 10.90
CA ALA A 96 1.40 10.12 9.69
C ALA A 96 2.31 10.19 8.46
N ALA A 97 3.47 10.84 8.56
CA ALA A 97 4.44 10.93 7.48
C ALA A 97 5.01 9.54 7.08
N LYS A 98 5.24 8.64 8.05
CA LYS A 98 5.68 7.26 7.78
C LYS A 98 4.60 6.43 7.09
N VAL A 99 3.33 6.62 7.45
CA VAL A 99 2.19 5.94 6.82
C VAL A 99 1.92 6.48 5.41
N GLU A 100 2.09 7.78 5.16
CA GLU A 100 1.96 8.36 3.81
C GLU A 100 3.07 7.92 2.85
N ALA A 101 4.22 7.51 3.38
CA ALA A 101 5.37 7.04 2.60
C ALA A 101 5.33 5.54 2.25
N LEU A 102 4.34 4.80 2.77
CA LEU A 102 4.01 3.41 2.40
C LEU A 102 3.15 3.38 1.13
#